data_AF-A0A9E6SU82-F1
#
_entry.id   AF-A0A9E6SU82-F1
#
_cell.length_a   1.000
_cell.length_b   1.000
_cell.length_c   1.000
_cell.angle_alpha   90.00
_cell.angle_beta   90.00
_cell.angle_gamma   90.00
#
_symmetry.space_group_name_H-M   'P 1'
#
loop_
_entity.id
_entity.type
_entity.pdbx_description
1 polymer ?
#
loop_
_entity_poly.entity_id
_entity_poly.type
_entity_poly.pdbx_seq_one_letter_code
_entity_poly.pdbx_strand_id
1 'polypeptide(L)'
;MKASLESILDVLGKPNVQYVIPVFQRVYSWNTRQCEQLWNDMMRAGAARKMHFMGTLIYLPDEACSEGGFTHASLIDGQQRFTTITLALMALRDELRQKGAASVELAESIDADYLHAGEACKLKLSKSDDAILRHLVDGEELDCDPKNSQFLFDNLEFFRGKMQDSSFDADTLFSGLKELKVVSVELGADDSPQQVFESLNSKGRPLSTTDLLRNTLLVKYGTVEQERLFDVYWAPIDEAFQKFGSEQDIYLDAAIHYWMLSRATGIRAGKRSDLYPAFKEYLSRKGGASLEDMLQSINAACLEFAAKPSSPEMRQHIDWVIDKPKGLVSQRKIFGD
;
A
#
# COMPACT_ATOMS: atom_id res chain seq x y z
N MET A 1 2.80 18.18 -12.79
CA MET A 1 1.59 17.39 -12.52
C MET A 1 0.59 17.47 -13.66
N LYS A 2 0.06 16.33 -14.11
CA LYS A 2 -1.05 16.24 -15.07
C LYS A 2 -2.20 15.46 -14.43
N ALA A 3 -3.39 16.05 -14.41
CA ALA A 3 -4.57 15.42 -13.84
C ALA A 3 -5.69 15.29 -14.88
N SER A 4 -6.29 14.12 -14.99
CA SER A 4 -7.37 13.82 -15.93
C SER A 4 -8.39 12.87 -15.31
N LEU A 5 -9.66 13.00 -15.70
CA LEU A 5 -10.71 12.04 -15.35
C LEU A 5 -10.75 10.96 -16.44
N GLU A 6 -10.39 9.73 -16.10
CA GLU A 6 -10.18 8.62 -17.05
C GLU A 6 -10.84 7.34 -16.53
N SER A 7 -11.08 6.36 -17.41
CA SER A 7 -11.43 5.01 -16.94
C SER A 7 -10.25 4.42 -16.18
N ILE A 8 -10.51 3.65 -15.13
CA ILE A 8 -9.45 2.87 -14.49
C ILE A 8 -8.79 1.88 -15.46
N LEU A 9 -9.56 1.36 -16.43
CA LEU A 9 -9.01 0.53 -17.50
C LEU A 9 -8.14 1.33 -18.47
N ASP A 10 -8.41 2.61 -18.71
CA ASP A 10 -7.53 3.44 -19.57
C ASP A 10 -6.17 3.66 -18.89
N VAL A 11 -6.16 3.77 -17.55
CA VAL A 11 -4.92 3.89 -16.78
C VAL A 11 -4.19 2.55 -16.72
N LEU A 12 -4.87 1.47 -16.30
CA LEU A 12 -4.31 0.12 -16.29
C LEU A 12 -3.78 -0.28 -17.66
N GLY A 13 -4.54 -0.01 -18.72
CA GLY A 13 -4.23 -0.40 -20.10
C GLY A 13 -3.18 0.46 -20.82
N LYS A 14 -2.49 1.38 -20.13
CA LYS A 14 -1.42 2.17 -20.76
C LYS A 14 -0.36 1.23 -21.35
N PRO A 15 -0.04 1.34 -22.65
CA PRO A 15 0.91 0.43 -23.28
C PRO A 15 2.31 0.65 -22.73
N ASN A 16 3.09 -0.43 -22.59
CA ASN A 16 4.48 -0.40 -22.12
C ASN A 16 4.68 0.32 -20.78
N VAL A 17 3.69 0.28 -19.89
CA VAL A 17 3.81 0.76 -18.51
C VAL A 17 3.58 -0.40 -17.56
N GLN A 18 4.47 -0.58 -16.58
CA GLN A 18 4.26 -1.44 -15.43
C GLN A 18 4.07 -0.56 -14.18
N TYR A 19 3.00 -0.80 -13.44
CA TYR A 19 2.74 -0.11 -12.19
C TYR A 19 3.41 -0.82 -11.03
N VAL A 20 4.21 -0.12 -10.25
CA VAL A 20 4.97 -0.68 -9.13
C VAL A 20 4.44 -0.11 -7.83
N ILE A 21 4.04 -0.95 -6.88
CA ILE A 21 3.74 -0.52 -5.52
C ILE A 21 5.05 -0.46 -4.73
N PRO A 22 5.50 0.71 -4.26
CA PRO A 22 6.75 0.83 -3.52
C PRO A 22 6.80 -0.03 -2.25
N VAL A 23 7.97 -0.56 -1.92
CA VAL A 23 8.18 -1.46 -0.76
C VAL A 23 7.78 -0.89 0.59
N PHE A 24 7.78 0.44 0.73
CA PHE A 24 7.39 1.14 1.95
C PHE A 24 5.89 1.38 2.07
N GLN A 25 5.12 1.06 1.04
CA GLN A 25 3.66 1.11 1.11
C GLN A 25 3.09 -0.09 1.86
N ARG A 26 1.85 0.06 2.33
CA ARG A 26 1.12 -1.01 3.01
C ARG A 26 0.85 -2.18 2.05
N VAL A 27 0.93 -3.40 2.57
CA VAL A 27 0.49 -4.62 1.86
C VAL A 27 -1.01 -4.57 1.57
N TYR A 28 -1.48 -5.46 0.70
CA TYR A 28 -2.89 -5.57 0.39
C TYR A 28 -3.71 -6.04 1.61
N SER A 29 -4.83 -5.36 1.89
CA SER A 29 -5.60 -5.51 3.14
C SER A 29 -7.11 -5.30 2.98
N TRP A 30 -7.60 -5.19 1.74
CA TRP A 30 -9.04 -5.15 1.51
C TRP A 30 -9.67 -6.50 1.88
N ASN A 31 -10.76 -6.44 2.62
CA ASN A 31 -11.55 -7.63 2.95
C ASN A 31 -12.69 -7.85 1.96
N THR A 32 -13.33 -9.01 2.06
CA THR A 32 -14.43 -9.43 1.18
C THR A 32 -15.61 -8.47 1.16
N ARG A 33 -15.88 -7.70 2.24
CA ARG A 33 -16.97 -6.69 2.23
C ARG A 33 -16.64 -5.53 1.30
N GLN A 34 -15.37 -5.12 1.24
CA GLN A 34 -14.92 -4.06 0.32
C GLN A 34 -14.94 -4.56 -1.13
N CYS A 35 -14.55 -5.82 -1.36
CA CYS A 35 -14.68 -6.47 -2.67
C CYS A 35 -16.14 -6.61 -3.10
N GLU A 36 -17.06 -6.91 -2.18
CA GLU A 36 -18.49 -6.97 -2.48
C GLU A 36 -19.08 -5.60 -2.83
N GLN A 37 -18.64 -4.53 -2.15
CA GLN A 37 -19.02 -3.16 -2.53
C GLN A 37 -18.56 -2.85 -3.95
N LEU A 38 -17.27 -3.08 -4.25
CA LEU A 38 -16.72 -2.85 -5.59
C LEU A 38 -17.44 -3.69 -6.66
N TRP A 39 -17.71 -4.97 -6.39
CA TRP A 39 -18.48 -5.85 -7.29
C TRP A 39 -19.83 -5.25 -7.64
N ASN A 40 -20.58 -4.82 -6.62
CA ASN A 40 -21.89 -4.21 -6.82
C ASN A 40 -21.80 -2.89 -7.59
N ASP A 41 -20.76 -2.10 -7.35
CA ASP A 41 -20.50 -0.86 -8.10
C ASP A 41 -20.23 -1.15 -9.58
N MET A 42 -19.38 -2.13 -9.91
CA MET A 42 -19.12 -2.56 -11.28
C MET A 42 -20.39 -3.05 -11.98
N MET A 43 -21.13 -3.97 -11.37
CA MET A 43 -22.36 -4.51 -11.97
C MET A 43 -23.42 -3.43 -12.19
N ARG A 44 -23.61 -2.50 -11.23
CA ARG A 44 -24.53 -1.36 -11.39
C ARG A 44 -24.09 -0.41 -12.50
N ALA A 45 -22.80 -0.07 -12.54
CA ALA A 45 -22.25 0.83 -13.55
C ALA A 45 -22.41 0.25 -14.96
N GLY A 46 -22.15 -1.04 -15.12
CA GLY A 46 -22.30 -1.75 -16.39
C GLY A 46 -23.75 -1.86 -16.86
N ALA A 47 -24.64 -2.28 -15.96
CA ALA A 47 -26.06 -2.41 -16.28
C ALA A 47 -26.71 -1.06 -16.64
N ALA A 48 -26.32 0.00 -15.94
CA ALA A 48 -26.82 1.35 -16.20
C ALA A 48 -26.09 2.08 -17.34
N ARG A 49 -24.91 1.60 -17.75
CA ARG A 49 -23.94 2.31 -18.61
C ARG A 49 -23.69 3.74 -18.13
N LYS A 50 -23.41 3.86 -16.82
CA LYS A 50 -23.19 5.14 -16.15
C LYS A 50 -21.89 5.12 -15.40
N MET A 51 -21.18 6.24 -15.49
CA MET A 51 -19.94 6.43 -14.75
C MET A 51 -20.13 6.19 -13.24
N HIS A 52 -19.18 5.48 -12.66
CA HIS A 52 -19.05 5.32 -11.21
C HIS A 52 -17.71 5.88 -10.77
N PHE A 53 -17.72 6.86 -9.87
CA PHE A 53 -16.50 7.52 -9.42
C PHE A 53 -15.81 6.73 -8.31
N MET A 54 -14.56 6.32 -8.54
CA MET A 54 -13.78 5.49 -7.62
C MET A 54 -12.76 6.26 -6.78
N GLY A 55 -12.65 7.58 -6.95
CA GLY A 55 -11.67 8.41 -6.25
C GLY A 55 -10.47 8.79 -7.12
N THR A 56 -9.34 9.07 -6.47
CA THR A 56 -8.09 9.49 -7.13
C THR A 56 -7.12 8.33 -7.24
N LEU A 57 -6.30 8.31 -8.28
CA LEU A 57 -5.16 7.42 -8.46
C LEU A 57 -3.94 8.31 -8.73
N ILE A 58 -2.86 8.11 -7.97
CA ILE A 58 -1.66 8.95 -8.08
C ILE A 58 -0.48 8.05 -8.36
N TYR A 59 0.30 8.39 -9.39
CA TYR A 59 1.53 7.68 -9.69
C TYR A 59 2.62 8.61 -10.19
N LEU A 60 3.87 8.16 -10.03
CA LEU A 60 5.08 8.82 -10.47
C LEU A 60 5.79 7.92 -11.49
N PRO A 61 5.84 8.31 -12.78
CA PRO A 61 6.67 7.61 -13.77
C PRO A 61 8.15 7.67 -13.39
N ASP A 62 8.84 6.54 -13.51
CA ASP A 62 10.29 6.42 -13.34
C ASP A 62 10.93 6.26 -14.73
N GLU A 63 11.25 7.41 -15.35
CA GLU A 63 11.85 7.43 -16.69
C GLU A 63 13.25 6.80 -16.73
N ALA A 64 13.94 6.69 -15.59
CA ALA A 64 15.26 6.09 -15.50
C ALA A 64 15.23 4.55 -15.51
N CYS A 65 14.09 3.95 -15.15
CA CYS A 65 13.91 2.51 -15.05
C CYS A 65 13.05 2.02 -16.23
N SER A 66 13.71 1.83 -17.38
CA SER A 66 13.16 1.24 -18.60
C SER A 66 13.81 -0.12 -18.88
N GLU A 67 13.80 -1.03 -17.92
CA GLU A 67 14.26 -2.41 -18.13
C GLU A 67 13.13 -3.23 -18.77
N GLY A 68 13.44 -4.09 -19.74
CA GLY A 68 12.43 -4.96 -20.37
C GLY A 68 11.49 -4.30 -21.39
N GLY A 69 11.72 -3.03 -21.77
CA GLY A 69 10.95 -2.35 -22.83
C GLY A 69 9.64 -1.68 -22.35
N PHE A 70 9.44 -1.61 -21.04
CA PHE A 70 8.34 -0.88 -20.40
C PHE A 70 8.87 0.12 -19.36
N THR A 71 8.09 1.16 -19.10
CA THR A 71 8.38 2.20 -18.11
C THR A 71 7.75 1.83 -16.76
N HIS A 72 8.51 1.90 -15.68
CA HIS A 72 7.96 1.76 -14.34
C HIS A 72 7.17 3.02 -13.93
N ALA A 73 6.03 2.83 -13.28
CA ALA A 73 5.24 3.90 -12.67
C ALA A 73 4.95 3.55 -11.21
N SER A 74 5.59 4.26 -10.29
CA SER A 74 5.40 4.08 -8.85
C SER A 74 4.00 4.55 -8.43
N LEU A 75 3.16 3.63 -7.95
CA LEU A 75 1.84 3.93 -7.39
C LEU A 75 1.99 4.56 -6.00
N ILE A 76 1.55 5.81 -5.86
CA ILE A 76 1.63 6.58 -4.62
C ILE A 76 0.32 6.50 -3.83
N ASP A 77 -0.82 6.51 -4.51
CA ASP A 77 -2.15 6.31 -3.92
C ASP A 77 -3.05 5.50 -4.84
N GLY A 78 -4.04 4.81 -4.27
CA GLY A 78 -4.99 3.97 -5.00
C GLY A 78 -4.59 2.50 -5.12
N GLN A 79 -3.47 2.12 -4.51
CA GLN A 79 -2.91 0.76 -4.53
C GLN A 79 -3.95 -0.35 -4.27
N GLN A 80 -4.79 -0.23 -3.23
CA GLN A 80 -5.74 -1.29 -2.87
C GLN A 80 -6.83 -1.46 -3.93
N ARG A 81 -7.32 -0.35 -4.49
CA ARG A 81 -8.33 -0.35 -5.57
C ARG A 81 -7.73 -0.96 -6.83
N PHE A 82 -6.51 -0.57 -7.16
CA PHE A 82 -5.77 -1.06 -8.33
C PHE A 82 -5.55 -2.57 -8.25
N THR A 83 -5.01 -3.07 -7.12
CA THR A 83 -4.85 -4.51 -6.87
C THR A 83 -6.18 -5.26 -6.95
N THR A 84 -7.25 -4.74 -6.33
CA THR A 84 -8.56 -5.43 -6.35
C THR A 84 -9.13 -5.54 -7.76
N ILE A 85 -8.95 -4.51 -8.59
CA ILE A 85 -9.39 -4.53 -9.99
C ILE A 85 -8.55 -5.52 -10.80
N THR A 86 -7.24 -5.59 -10.57
CA THR A 86 -6.39 -6.64 -11.17
C THR A 86 -6.92 -8.03 -10.82
N LEU A 87 -7.25 -8.31 -9.56
CA LEU A 87 -7.83 -9.60 -9.16
C LEU A 87 -9.18 -9.89 -9.84
N ALA A 88 -10.04 -8.88 -9.99
CA ALA A 88 -11.31 -9.03 -10.70
C ALA A 88 -11.11 -9.32 -12.20
N LEU A 89 -10.14 -8.66 -12.84
CA LEU A 89 -9.78 -8.92 -14.24
C LEU A 89 -9.19 -10.32 -14.44
N MET A 90 -8.36 -10.80 -13.50
CA MET A 90 -7.83 -12.17 -13.50
C MET A 90 -8.95 -13.20 -13.43
N ALA A 91 -9.87 -13.04 -12.47
CA ALA A 91 -11.03 -13.94 -12.35
C ALA A 91 -11.88 -13.92 -13.63
N LEU A 92 -12.10 -12.74 -14.23
CA LEU A 92 -12.87 -12.60 -15.47
C LEU A 92 -12.19 -13.30 -16.65
N ARG A 93 -10.88 -13.11 -16.81
CA ARG A 93 -10.07 -13.82 -17.82
C ARG A 93 -10.19 -15.33 -17.66
N ASP A 94 -10.00 -15.84 -16.45
CA ASP A 94 -10.04 -17.28 -16.17
C ASP A 94 -11.42 -17.89 -16.48
N GLU A 95 -12.50 -17.17 -16.16
CA GLU A 95 -13.87 -17.56 -16.46
C GLU A 95 -14.14 -17.53 -17.99
N LEU A 96 -13.66 -16.51 -18.68
CA LEU A 96 -13.84 -16.36 -20.12
C LEU A 96 -13.05 -17.41 -20.92
N ARG A 97 -11.85 -17.80 -20.49
CA ARG A 97 -11.05 -18.88 -21.11
C ARG A 97 -11.75 -20.25 -21.06
N GLN A 98 -12.66 -20.44 -20.10
CA GLN A 98 -13.46 -21.67 -19.98
C GLN A 98 -14.73 -21.62 -20.84
N LYS A 99 -15.11 -20.45 -21.34
CA LYS A 99 -16.26 -20.24 -22.25
C LYS A 99 -15.77 -20.25 -23.71
N GLY A 100 -16.66 -20.57 -24.65
CA GLY A 100 -16.31 -20.86 -26.05
C GLY A 100 -15.50 -19.77 -26.79
N ALA A 101 -15.12 -20.04 -28.04
CA ALA A 101 -14.08 -19.27 -28.77
C ALA A 101 -14.17 -17.73 -28.71
N ALA A 102 -15.35 -17.12 -28.80
CA ALA A 102 -15.50 -15.66 -28.73
C ALA A 102 -15.14 -15.07 -27.35
N SER A 103 -15.37 -15.83 -26.27
CA SER A 103 -14.97 -15.44 -24.91
C SER A 103 -13.46 -15.50 -24.74
N VAL A 104 -12.78 -16.42 -25.43
CA VAL A 104 -11.32 -16.55 -25.40
C VAL A 104 -10.64 -15.31 -25.97
N GLU A 105 -11.14 -14.75 -27.09
CA GLU A 105 -10.56 -13.52 -27.67
C GLU A 105 -10.56 -12.35 -26.68
N LEU A 106 -11.67 -12.15 -25.96
CA LEU A 106 -11.75 -11.13 -24.92
C LEU A 106 -10.82 -11.45 -23.74
N ALA A 107 -10.71 -12.73 -23.35
CA ALA A 107 -9.80 -13.13 -22.28
C ALA A 107 -8.34 -12.81 -22.61
N GLU A 108 -7.90 -13.09 -23.83
CA GLU A 108 -6.53 -12.79 -24.27
C GLU A 108 -6.28 -11.27 -24.38
N SER A 109 -7.28 -10.48 -24.79
CA SER A 109 -7.18 -9.01 -24.71
C SER A 109 -7.06 -8.53 -23.26
N ILE A 110 -7.84 -9.09 -22.33
CA ILE A 110 -7.74 -8.72 -20.91
C ILE A 110 -6.34 -9.04 -20.37
N ASP A 111 -5.83 -10.21 -20.70
CA ASP A 111 -4.51 -10.68 -20.27
C ASP A 111 -3.39 -9.79 -20.81
N ALA A 112 -3.42 -9.47 -22.10
CA ALA A 112 -2.41 -8.65 -22.76
C ALA A 112 -2.47 -7.17 -22.36
N ASP A 113 -3.67 -6.60 -22.24
CA ASP A 113 -3.85 -5.16 -22.04
C ASP A 113 -3.74 -4.75 -20.56
N TYR A 114 -4.23 -5.60 -19.64
CA TYR A 114 -4.39 -5.21 -18.23
C TYR A 114 -3.64 -6.08 -17.22
N LEU A 115 -3.20 -7.28 -17.60
CA LEU A 115 -2.45 -8.18 -16.68
C LEU A 115 -0.97 -8.27 -17.02
N HIS A 116 -0.57 -7.89 -18.23
CA HIS A 116 0.83 -7.87 -18.67
C HIS A 116 1.32 -6.50 -19.17
N ALA A 117 2.62 -6.28 -19.00
CA ALA A 117 3.41 -5.23 -19.63
C ALA A 117 4.63 -5.90 -20.27
N GLY A 118 4.48 -6.35 -21.52
CA GLY A 118 5.49 -7.21 -22.15
C GLY A 118 5.50 -8.59 -21.48
N GLU A 119 6.67 -9.06 -21.05
CA GLU A 119 6.82 -10.35 -20.35
C GLU A 119 6.62 -10.25 -18.83
N ALA A 120 6.38 -9.05 -18.30
CA ALA A 120 6.18 -8.84 -16.87
C ALA A 120 4.70 -8.63 -16.53
N CYS A 121 4.30 -9.00 -15.31
CA CYS A 121 3.00 -8.62 -14.75
C CYS A 121 2.79 -7.10 -14.80
N LYS A 122 1.58 -6.65 -15.13
CA LYS A 122 1.21 -5.22 -15.24
C LYS A 122 1.35 -4.45 -13.94
N LEU A 123 1.12 -5.16 -12.84
CA LEU A 123 1.21 -4.65 -11.48
C LEU A 123 2.28 -5.45 -10.75
N LYS A 124 3.31 -4.77 -10.24
CA LYS A 124 4.31 -5.31 -9.31
C LYS A 124 3.89 -4.94 -7.89
N LEU A 125 3.57 -5.92 -7.05
CA LEU A 125 3.22 -5.67 -5.64
C LEU A 125 4.50 -5.53 -4.81
N SER A 126 4.36 -5.17 -3.54
CA SER A 126 5.50 -5.09 -2.61
C SER A 126 5.69 -6.40 -1.85
N LYS A 127 6.94 -6.70 -1.46
CA LYS A 127 7.27 -7.81 -0.56
C LYS A 127 6.79 -9.18 -1.12
N SER A 128 6.29 -10.07 -0.26
CA SER A 128 5.79 -11.39 -0.64
C SER A 128 4.55 -11.36 -1.54
N ASP A 129 3.78 -10.27 -1.55
CA ASP A 129 2.59 -10.15 -2.39
C ASP A 129 2.96 -10.22 -3.88
N ASP A 130 4.17 -9.82 -4.28
CA ASP A 130 4.61 -9.84 -5.68
C ASP A 130 4.74 -11.27 -6.23
N ALA A 131 5.45 -12.13 -5.50
CA ALA A 131 5.60 -13.54 -5.86
C ALA A 131 4.24 -14.25 -5.91
N ILE A 132 3.35 -13.90 -4.99
CA ILE A 132 1.98 -14.43 -4.99
C ILE A 132 1.19 -13.91 -6.20
N LEU A 133 1.29 -12.63 -6.56
CA LEU A 133 0.60 -12.11 -7.73
C LEU A 133 1.11 -12.77 -9.01
N ARG A 134 2.43 -12.90 -9.20
CA ARG A 134 3.02 -13.61 -10.34
C ARG A 134 2.57 -15.08 -10.40
N HIS A 135 2.55 -15.77 -9.28
CA HIS A 135 1.97 -17.11 -9.21
C HIS A 135 0.50 -17.15 -9.66
N LEU A 136 -0.30 -16.18 -9.23
CA LEU A 136 -1.73 -16.14 -9.56
C LEU A 136 -1.99 -15.71 -11.03
N VAL A 137 -1.14 -14.87 -11.62
CA VAL A 137 -1.27 -14.40 -13.01
C VAL A 137 -0.72 -15.43 -13.99
N ASP A 138 0.50 -15.91 -13.74
CA ASP A 138 1.35 -16.67 -14.68
C ASP A 138 1.56 -18.14 -14.28
N GLY A 139 1.19 -18.52 -13.06
CA GLY A 139 1.42 -19.88 -12.56
C GLY A 139 2.88 -20.16 -12.16
N GLU A 140 3.69 -19.13 -11.94
CA GLU A 140 5.08 -19.26 -11.45
C GLU A 140 5.16 -20.05 -10.14
N GLU A 141 6.29 -20.71 -9.87
CA GLU A 141 6.50 -21.41 -8.60
C GLU A 141 6.53 -20.44 -7.42
N LEU A 142 5.75 -20.75 -6.38
CA LEU A 142 5.72 -20.00 -5.13
C LEU A 142 6.98 -20.27 -4.30
N ASP A 143 7.76 -19.22 -4.05
CA ASP A 143 8.95 -19.24 -3.18
C ASP A 143 8.67 -18.69 -1.76
N CYS A 144 7.42 -18.30 -1.47
CA CYS A 144 7.00 -17.73 -0.19
C CYS A 144 5.78 -18.45 0.40
N ASP A 145 5.55 -18.30 1.72
CA ASP A 145 4.37 -18.88 2.40
C ASP A 145 3.10 -18.15 1.93
N PRO A 146 2.14 -18.85 1.28
CA PRO A 146 0.88 -18.25 0.80
C PRO A 146 0.06 -17.57 1.90
N LYS A 147 0.24 -17.97 3.17
CA LYS A 147 -0.45 -17.36 4.33
C LYS A 147 -0.10 -15.90 4.53
N ASN A 148 1.04 -15.44 4.00
CA ASN A 148 1.47 -14.06 4.13
C ASN A 148 0.55 -13.07 3.40
N SER A 149 -0.26 -13.54 2.45
CA SER A 149 -1.13 -12.68 1.63
C SER A 149 -2.53 -13.28 1.44
N GLN A 150 -3.09 -13.80 2.53
CA GLN A 150 -4.42 -14.43 2.54
C GLN A 150 -5.50 -13.58 1.88
N PHE A 151 -5.43 -12.25 2.01
CA PHE A 151 -6.38 -11.34 1.35
C PHE A 151 -6.35 -11.42 -0.18
N LEU A 152 -5.20 -11.68 -0.82
CA LEU A 152 -5.14 -11.83 -2.28
C LEU A 152 -5.93 -13.08 -2.71
N PHE A 153 -5.66 -14.21 -2.06
CA PHE A 153 -6.36 -15.48 -2.33
C PHE A 153 -7.86 -15.39 -2.04
N ASP A 154 -8.24 -14.92 -0.84
CA ASP A 154 -9.64 -14.82 -0.42
C ASP A 154 -10.46 -13.96 -1.40
N ASN A 155 -9.89 -12.86 -1.88
CA ASN A 155 -10.60 -11.94 -2.76
C ASN A 155 -10.62 -12.43 -4.22
N LEU A 156 -9.58 -13.11 -4.69
CA LEU A 156 -9.61 -13.77 -6.00
C LEU A 156 -10.69 -14.87 -6.03
N GLU A 157 -10.73 -15.71 -5.01
CA GLU A 157 -11.76 -16.75 -4.87
C GLU A 157 -13.17 -16.16 -4.70
N PHE A 158 -13.30 -15.03 -4.00
CA PHE A 158 -14.56 -14.30 -3.95
C PHE A 158 -15.05 -13.90 -5.35
N PHE A 159 -14.19 -13.33 -6.19
CA PHE A 159 -14.57 -12.93 -7.55
C PHE A 159 -14.87 -14.14 -8.43
N ARG A 160 -14.06 -15.20 -8.38
CA ARG A 160 -14.33 -16.47 -9.07
C ARG A 160 -15.70 -17.03 -8.68
N GLY A 161 -16.01 -17.07 -7.39
CA GLY A 161 -17.31 -17.52 -6.90
C GLY A 161 -18.49 -16.69 -7.41
N LYS A 162 -18.34 -15.37 -7.52
CA LYS A 162 -19.37 -14.50 -8.12
C LYS A 162 -19.56 -14.76 -9.62
N MET A 163 -18.50 -15.13 -10.34
CA MET A 163 -18.53 -15.37 -11.78
C MET A 163 -19.04 -16.76 -12.17
N GLN A 164 -18.96 -17.72 -11.25
CA GLN A 164 -19.55 -19.06 -11.43
C GLN A 164 -21.07 -19.07 -11.22
N ASP A 165 -21.66 -18.00 -10.70
CA ASP A 165 -23.11 -17.90 -10.55
C ASP A 165 -23.80 -17.89 -11.92
N SER A 166 -24.88 -18.65 -12.06
CA SER A 166 -25.66 -18.72 -13.31
C SER A 166 -26.21 -17.38 -13.81
N SER A 167 -26.36 -16.39 -12.92
CA SER A 167 -26.82 -15.04 -13.22
C SER A 167 -25.69 -14.10 -13.65
N PHE A 168 -24.43 -14.56 -13.62
CA PHE A 168 -23.29 -13.76 -14.00
C PHE A 168 -23.29 -13.44 -15.49
N ASP A 169 -23.13 -12.15 -15.79
CA ASP A 169 -22.97 -11.64 -17.15
C ASP A 169 -21.60 -10.93 -17.27
N ALA A 170 -20.71 -11.55 -18.04
CA ALA A 170 -19.36 -11.05 -18.30
C ALA A 170 -19.38 -9.70 -19.04
N ASP A 171 -20.31 -9.49 -19.97
CA ASP A 171 -20.41 -8.25 -20.74
C ASP A 171 -20.82 -7.08 -19.86
N THR A 172 -21.77 -7.33 -18.93
CA THR A 172 -22.16 -6.35 -17.91
C THR A 172 -20.99 -5.99 -17.00
N LEU A 173 -20.24 -6.98 -16.51
CA LEU A 173 -19.08 -6.70 -15.65
C LEU A 173 -17.99 -5.92 -16.38
N PHE A 174 -17.62 -6.34 -17.59
CA PHE A 174 -16.58 -5.68 -18.38
C PHE A 174 -16.99 -4.26 -18.80
N SER A 175 -18.27 -4.06 -19.13
CA SER A 175 -18.83 -2.72 -19.33
C SER A 175 -18.76 -1.89 -18.04
N GLY A 176 -19.05 -2.50 -16.89
CA GLY A 176 -18.92 -1.87 -15.59
C GLY A 176 -17.51 -1.38 -15.29
N LEU A 177 -16.51 -2.22 -15.54
CA LEU A 177 -15.09 -1.87 -15.39
C LEU A 177 -14.70 -0.65 -16.25
N LYS A 178 -15.24 -0.52 -17.46
CA LYS A 178 -15.01 0.67 -18.35
C LYS A 178 -15.67 1.95 -17.82
N GLU A 179 -16.73 1.81 -17.03
CA GLU A 179 -17.46 2.93 -16.43
C GLU A 179 -16.89 3.36 -15.07
N LEU A 180 -15.97 2.60 -14.49
CA LEU A 180 -15.25 3.02 -13.29
C LEU A 180 -14.28 4.15 -13.63
N LYS A 181 -14.57 5.37 -13.15
CA LYS A 181 -13.77 6.56 -13.40
C LYS A 181 -12.92 6.95 -12.20
N VAL A 182 -11.67 7.31 -12.45
CA VAL A 182 -10.75 7.87 -11.46
C VAL A 182 -10.21 9.22 -11.92
N VAL A 183 -9.89 10.09 -10.95
CA VAL A 183 -8.99 11.21 -11.24
C VAL A 183 -7.57 10.64 -11.22
N SER A 184 -7.01 10.46 -12.41
CA SER A 184 -5.63 10.03 -12.63
C SER A 184 -4.71 11.24 -12.45
N VAL A 185 -3.73 11.15 -11.56
CA VAL A 185 -2.75 12.19 -11.28
C VAL A 185 -1.35 11.64 -11.57
N GLU A 186 -0.80 12.07 -12.70
CA GLU A 186 0.57 11.81 -13.09
C GLU A 186 1.47 12.91 -12.53
N LEU A 187 2.38 12.51 -11.64
CA LEU A 187 3.38 13.39 -11.07
C LEU A 187 4.58 13.50 -12.03
N GLY A 188 5.10 14.72 -12.20
CA GLY A 188 6.38 14.95 -12.84
C GLY A 188 7.54 14.87 -11.85
N ALA A 189 8.76 14.83 -12.36
CA ALA A 189 9.98 14.73 -11.55
C ALA A 189 10.14 15.86 -10.51
N ASP A 190 9.64 17.07 -10.82
CA ASP A 190 9.70 18.23 -9.93
C ASP A 190 8.51 18.35 -8.96
N ASP A 191 7.48 17.51 -9.12
CA ASP A 191 6.37 17.49 -8.17
C ASP A 191 6.83 16.86 -6.85
N SER A 192 6.14 17.16 -5.75
CA SER A 192 6.38 16.49 -4.46
C SER A 192 5.30 15.43 -4.23
N PRO A 193 5.58 14.13 -4.49
CA PRO A 193 4.60 13.07 -4.28
C PRO A 193 4.04 13.05 -2.87
N GLN A 194 4.91 13.33 -1.89
CA GLN A 194 4.55 13.44 -0.49
C GLN A 194 3.48 14.50 -0.23
N GLN A 195 3.63 15.72 -0.76
CA GLN A 195 2.67 16.80 -0.51
C GLN A 195 1.31 16.50 -1.13
N VAL A 196 1.31 15.94 -2.35
CA VAL A 196 0.08 15.53 -3.04
C VAL A 196 -0.62 14.41 -2.26
N PHE A 197 0.15 13.41 -1.81
CA PHE A 197 -0.35 12.29 -1.01
C PHE A 197 -0.94 12.72 0.33
N GLU A 198 -0.26 13.61 1.08
CA GLU A 198 -0.76 14.15 2.36
C GLU A 198 -2.06 14.95 2.19
N SER A 199 -2.11 15.79 1.15
CA SER A 199 -3.30 16.62 0.87
C SER A 199 -4.53 15.75 0.62
N LEU A 200 -4.37 14.66 -0.14
CA LEU A 200 -5.47 13.77 -0.52
C LEU A 200 -5.87 12.79 0.59
N ASN A 201 -4.91 12.27 1.36
CA ASN A 201 -5.19 11.33 2.45
C ASN A 201 -5.71 11.97 3.74
N SER A 202 -5.73 13.31 3.84
CA SER A 202 -6.31 14.04 4.96
C SER A 202 -7.80 13.74 5.24
N LYS A 203 -8.51 13.09 4.29
CA LYS A 203 -9.94 12.77 4.37
C LYS A 203 -10.27 11.26 4.40
N GLY A 204 -9.26 10.38 4.37
CA GLY A 204 -9.42 8.92 4.26
C GLY A 204 -9.16 8.13 5.56
N ARG A 205 -9.01 6.79 5.46
CA ARG A 205 -8.55 5.95 6.59
C ARG A 205 -7.16 6.45 7.01
N PRO A 206 -6.94 6.82 8.28
CA PRO A 206 -5.69 7.42 8.68
C PRO A 206 -4.53 6.44 8.46
N LEU A 207 -3.49 6.94 7.79
CA LEU A 207 -2.19 6.28 7.74
C LEU A 207 -1.59 6.29 9.14
N SER A 208 -0.77 5.28 9.47
CA SER A 208 -0.04 5.30 10.72
C SER A 208 1.01 6.41 10.62
N THR A 209 1.45 6.96 11.75
CA THR A 209 2.54 7.93 11.75
C THR A 209 3.76 7.35 11.04
N THR A 210 4.01 6.07 11.28
CA THR A 210 5.14 5.35 10.69
C THR A 210 5.05 5.26 9.16
N ASP A 211 3.86 5.06 8.60
CA ASP A 211 3.66 5.12 7.14
C ASP A 211 3.96 6.50 6.56
N LEU A 212 3.51 7.56 7.25
CA LEU A 212 3.79 8.93 6.83
C LEU A 212 5.30 9.22 6.87
N LEU A 213 5.98 8.77 7.91
CA LEU A 213 7.44 8.90 8.05
C LEU A 213 8.19 8.18 6.94
N ARG A 214 7.86 6.91 6.69
CA ARG A 214 8.46 6.12 5.61
C ARG A 214 8.28 6.79 4.25
N ASN A 215 7.04 7.15 3.92
CA ASN A 215 6.71 7.83 2.67
C ASN A 215 7.52 9.12 2.51
N THR A 216 7.62 9.93 3.57
CA THR A 216 8.42 11.17 3.57
C THR A 216 9.88 10.93 3.21
N LEU A 217 10.46 9.86 3.74
CA LEU A 217 11.88 9.59 3.60
C LEU A 217 12.21 8.97 2.24
N LEU A 218 11.37 8.05 1.75
CA LEU A 218 11.73 7.15 0.65
C LEU A 218 11.15 7.55 -0.71
N VAL A 219 10.04 8.30 -0.77
CA VAL A 219 9.32 8.55 -2.02
C VAL A 219 10.11 9.34 -3.08
N LYS A 220 11.18 10.03 -2.68
CA LYS A 220 12.04 10.84 -3.55
C LYS A 220 13.15 10.05 -4.26
N TYR A 221 13.27 8.75 -3.98
CA TYR A 221 14.28 7.86 -4.57
C TYR A 221 13.67 6.98 -5.64
N GLY A 222 14.48 6.48 -6.57
CA GLY A 222 14.04 5.48 -7.56
C GLY A 222 13.84 4.10 -6.94
N THR A 223 13.10 3.23 -7.62
CA THR A 223 12.64 1.93 -7.12
C THR A 223 13.76 1.08 -6.51
N VAL A 224 14.91 0.97 -7.19
CA VAL A 224 16.07 0.19 -6.73
C VAL A 224 16.63 0.69 -5.40
N GLU A 225 16.73 2.01 -5.23
CA GLU A 225 17.25 2.60 -4.01
C GLU A 225 16.22 2.55 -2.88
N GLN A 226 14.93 2.65 -3.19
CA GLN A 226 13.85 2.43 -2.22
C GLN A 226 13.90 1.00 -1.65
N GLU A 227 14.06 -0.01 -2.51
CA GLU A 227 14.22 -1.42 -2.13
C GLU A 227 15.43 -1.59 -1.19
N ARG A 228 16.61 -1.10 -1.59
CA ARG A 228 17.82 -1.16 -0.76
C ARG A 228 17.63 -0.53 0.63
N LEU A 229 17.12 0.70 0.68
CA LEU A 229 16.92 1.43 1.93
C LEU A 229 15.90 0.74 2.84
N PHE A 230 14.86 0.17 2.25
CA PHE A 230 13.86 -0.59 2.98
C PHE A 230 14.46 -1.86 3.57
N ASP A 231 15.17 -2.66 2.78
CA ASP A 231 15.72 -3.95 3.22
C ASP A 231 16.78 -3.77 4.32
N VAL A 232 17.62 -2.74 4.19
CA VAL A 232 18.70 -2.49 5.16
C VAL A 232 18.17 -1.91 6.47
N TYR A 233 17.23 -0.96 6.43
CA TYR A 233 16.85 -0.19 7.62
C TYR A 233 15.44 -0.42 8.11
N TRP A 234 14.51 -0.82 7.26
CA TRP A 234 13.10 -0.91 7.63
C TRP A 234 12.61 -2.34 7.83
N ALA A 235 13.01 -3.27 6.97
CA ALA A 235 12.66 -4.68 7.11
C ALA A 235 13.02 -5.27 8.50
N PRO A 236 14.20 -4.95 9.10
CA PRO A 236 14.52 -5.43 10.45
C PRO A 236 13.60 -4.84 11.53
N ILE A 237 13.11 -3.61 11.33
CA ILE A 237 12.13 -3.00 12.24
C ILE A 237 10.80 -3.73 12.11
N ASP A 238 10.30 -3.93 10.88
CA ASP A 238 9.04 -4.64 10.66
C ASP A 238 9.09 -6.04 11.32
N GLU A 239 10.17 -6.80 11.10
CA GLU A 239 10.38 -8.13 11.71
C GLU A 239 10.39 -8.08 13.25
N ALA A 240 11.16 -7.16 13.85
CA ALA A 240 11.27 -7.07 15.31
C ALA A 240 9.94 -6.70 16.01
N PHE A 241 9.02 -6.04 15.29
CA PHE A 241 7.74 -5.58 15.81
C PHE A 241 6.55 -6.50 15.47
N GLN A 242 6.71 -7.50 14.58
CA GLN A 242 5.64 -8.47 14.27
C GLN A 242 5.04 -9.13 15.52
N LYS A 243 5.86 -9.36 16.55
CA LYS A 243 5.44 -9.95 17.83
C LYS A 243 4.37 -9.16 18.58
N PHE A 244 4.13 -7.89 18.22
CA PHE A 244 3.09 -7.04 18.82
C PHE A 244 1.73 -7.16 18.11
N GLY A 245 1.65 -7.90 17.00
CA GLY A 245 0.39 -8.19 16.30
C GLY A 245 -0.40 -6.92 15.96
N SER A 246 -1.68 -6.88 16.36
CA SER A 246 -2.58 -5.74 16.10
C SER A 246 -2.15 -4.43 16.74
N GLU A 247 -1.25 -4.45 17.74
CA GLU A 247 -0.75 -3.27 18.42
C GLU A 247 0.56 -2.74 17.82
N GLN A 248 1.07 -3.35 16.75
CA GLN A 248 2.35 -2.97 16.12
C GLN A 248 2.49 -1.46 15.88
N ASP A 249 1.46 -0.79 15.35
CA ASP A 249 1.48 0.66 15.11
C ASP A 249 1.65 1.49 16.39
N ILE A 250 1.12 1.02 17.53
CA ILE A 250 1.25 1.70 18.83
C ILE A 250 2.70 1.62 19.30
N TYR A 251 3.30 0.43 19.22
CA TYR A 251 4.68 0.20 19.64
C TYR A 251 5.67 0.93 18.74
N LEU A 252 5.43 0.97 17.42
CA LEU A 252 6.26 1.71 16.48
C LEU A 252 6.21 3.22 16.75
N ASP A 253 5.01 3.79 16.96
CA ASP A 253 4.88 5.21 17.31
C ASP A 253 5.61 5.54 18.62
N ALA A 254 5.60 4.64 19.61
CA ALA A 254 6.34 4.80 20.86
C ALA A 254 7.87 4.75 20.65
N ALA A 255 8.35 3.84 19.80
CA ALA A 255 9.76 3.72 19.46
C ALA A 255 10.29 4.95 18.71
N ILE A 256 9.50 5.49 17.77
CA ILE A 256 9.84 6.74 17.08
C ILE A 256 9.83 7.92 18.05
N HIS A 257 8.88 7.97 18.98
CA HIS A 257 8.86 8.99 20.03
C HIS A 257 10.12 8.92 20.93
N TYR A 258 10.56 7.71 21.30
CA TYR A 258 11.82 7.49 22.00
C TYR A 258 13.03 8.01 21.21
N TRP A 259 13.12 7.63 19.92
CA TRP A 259 14.18 8.12 19.04
C TRP A 259 14.16 9.66 18.91
N MET A 260 12.99 10.28 18.76
CA MET A 260 12.89 11.73 18.65
C MET A 260 13.36 12.44 19.92
N LEU A 261 13.02 11.94 21.11
CA LEU A 261 13.47 12.57 22.35
C LEU A 261 14.98 12.49 22.55
N SER A 262 15.65 11.46 22.00
CA SER A 262 17.10 11.33 22.04
C SER A 262 17.85 12.13 20.96
N ARG A 263 17.23 12.40 19.81
CA ARG A 263 17.90 13.00 18.62
C ARG A 263 17.39 14.38 18.21
N ALA A 264 16.13 14.72 18.50
CA ALA A 264 15.47 15.96 18.10
C ALA A 264 15.36 16.95 19.27
N THR A 265 16.50 17.29 19.88
CA THR A 265 16.55 18.21 21.04
C THR A 265 15.86 19.53 20.74
N GLY A 266 14.84 19.87 21.53
CA GLY A 266 14.08 21.13 21.37
C GLY A 266 12.83 21.01 20.49
N ILE A 267 12.53 19.83 19.96
CA ILE A 267 11.26 19.52 19.30
C ILE A 267 10.53 18.48 20.16
N ARG A 268 9.24 18.72 20.44
CA ARG A 268 8.44 17.82 21.29
C ARG A 268 7.11 17.51 20.63
N ALA A 269 6.77 16.24 20.58
CA ALA A 269 5.42 15.78 20.27
C ALA A 269 4.64 15.69 21.59
N GLY A 270 3.66 16.58 21.79
CA GLY A 270 2.89 16.63 23.05
C GLY A 270 1.99 15.41 23.23
N LYS A 271 1.38 14.96 22.14
CA LYS A 271 0.50 13.79 22.02
C LYS A 271 0.80 13.04 20.74
N ARG A 272 0.28 11.82 20.62
CA ARG A 272 0.49 10.93 19.46
C ARG A 272 0.28 11.62 18.10
N SER A 273 -0.77 12.44 17.96
CA SER A 273 -1.08 13.15 16.71
C SER A 273 0.00 14.16 16.28
N ASP A 274 0.83 14.62 17.23
CA ASP A 274 1.86 15.63 16.99
C ASP A 274 3.19 14.99 16.56
N LEU A 275 3.30 13.66 16.60
CA LEU A 275 4.54 12.94 16.29
C LEU A 275 5.02 13.23 14.87
N TYR A 276 4.12 13.11 13.90
CA TYR A 276 4.44 13.36 12.51
C TYR A 276 4.79 14.85 12.23
N PRO A 277 3.99 15.84 12.68
CA PRO A 277 4.39 17.25 12.60
C PRO A 277 5.78 17.54 13.20
N ALA A 278 6.06 17.00 14.38
CA ALA A 278 7.34 17.18 15.05
C ALA A 278 8.51 16.55 14.27
N PHE A 279 8.29 15.39 13.64
CA PHE A 279 9.29 14.80 12.76
C PHE A 279 9.56 15.67 11.51
N LYS A 280 8.52 16.23 10.88
CA LYS A 280 8.70 17.16 9.75
C LYS A 280 9.49 18.40 10.15
N GLU A 281 9.21 18.94 11.33
CA GLU A 281 9.99 20.04 11.88
C GLU A 281 11.47 19.63 12.07
N TYR A 282 11.73 18.43 12.58
CA TYR A 282 13.08 17.91 12.71
C TYR A 282 13.81 17.83 11.36
N LEU A 283 13.15 17.29 10.32
CA LEU A 283 13.72 17.25 8.97
C LEU A 283 14.05 18.65 8.44
N SER A 284 13.18 19.63 8.65
CA SER A 284 13.40 21.01 8.19
C SER A 284 14.57 21.71 8.88
N ARG A 285 14.85 21.38 10.16
CA ARG A 285 15.95 21.97 10.93
C ARG A 285 17.30 21.30 10.65
N LYS A 286 17.31 20.01 10.29
CA LYS A 286 18.51 19.20 10.02
C LYS A 286 18.93 19.24 8.55
N GLY A 287 19.15 20.43 7.99
CA GLY A 287 19.55 20.65 6.59
C GLY A 287 20.94 20.12 6.18
N GLY A 288 21.42 18.99 6.72
CA GLY A 288 22.72 18.40 6.38
C GLY A 288 23.09 17.05 6.99
N ALA A 289 22.19 16.32 7.67
CA ALA A 289 22.48 14.92 8.05
C ALA A 289 22.21 13.99 6.86
N SER A 290 23.10 13.01 6.63
CA SER A 290 22.85 11.97 5.61
C SER A 290 21.55 11.24 5.94
N LEU A 291 20.72 10.97 4.92
CA LEU A 291 19.52 10.14 5.09
C LEU A 291 19.89 8.79 5.72
N GLU A 292 21.01 8.23 5.29
CA GLU A 292 21.51 6.94 5.75
C GLU A 292 21.78 6.95 7.27
N ASP A 293 22.43 8.00 7.79
CA ASP A 293 22.69 8.16 9.22
C ASP A 293 21.38 8.27 10.02
N MET A 294 20.38 8.92 9.43
CA MET A 294 19.06 9.06 10.05
C MET A 294 18.36 7.71 10.11
N LEU A 295 18.26 7.00 8.98
CA LEU A 295 17.65 5.67 8.91
C LEU A 295 18.36 4.67 9.81
N GLN A 296 19.68 4.68 9.85
CA GLN A 296 20.47 3.85 10.76
C GLN A 296 20.16 4.17 12.23
N SER A 297 20.05 5.45 12.58
CA SER A 297 19.72 5.84 13.95
C SER A 297 18.29 5.48 14.36
N ILE A 298 17.32 5.60 13.44
CA ILE A 298 15.93 5.19 13.66
C ILE A 298 15.88 3.68 13.84
N ASN A 299 16.49 2.92 12.94
CA ASN A 299 16.58 1.47 13.01
C ASN A 299 17.16 1.00 14.35
N ALA A 300 18.31 1.53 14.76
CA ALA A 300 18.95 1.16 16.02
C ALA A 300 18.04 1.43 17.23
N ALA A 301 17.39 2.59 17.30
CA ALA A 301 16.50 2.94 18.40
C ALA A 301 15.23 2.07 18.41
N CYS A 302 14.67 1.76 17.24
CA CYS A 302 13.52 0.87 17.12
C CYS A 302 13.85 -0.56 17.57
N LEU A 303 15.01 -1.09 17.16
CA LEU A 303 15.46 -2.43 17.58
C LEU A 303 15.74 -2.49 19.08
N GLU A 304 16.37 -1.44 19.64
CA GLU A 304 16.56 -1.33 21.09
C GLU A 304 15.23 -1.32 21.84
N PHE A 305 14.27 -0.52 21.37
CA PHE A 305 12.92 -0.45 21.93
C PHE A 305 12.23 -1.81 21.90
N ALA A 306 12.26 -2.49 20.74
CA ALA A 306 11.65 -3.80 20.56
C ALA A 306 12.29 -4.87 21.45
N ALA A 307 13.58 -4.77 21.75
CA ALA A 307 14.26 -5.73 22.62
C ALA A 307 13.79 -5.62 24.09
N LYS A 308 13.41 -4.43 24.56
CA LYS A 308 13.07 -4.18 25.97
C LYS A 308 11.82 -3.29 26.15
N PRO A 309 10.66 -3.63 25.58
CA PRO A 309 9.48 -2.76 25.57
C PRO A 309 8.88 -2.54 26.97
N SER A 310 9.17 -3.43 27.92
CA SER A 310 8.71 -3.35 29.32
C SER A 310 9.67 -2.62 30.25
N SER A 311 10.80 -2.09 29.77
CA SER A 311 11.69 -1.31 30.64
C SER A 311 10.98 -0.04 31.13
N PRO A 312 11.33 0.49 32.32
CA PRO A 312 10.75 1.73 32.82
C PRO A 312 10.88 2.90 31.83
N GLU A 313 11.99 2.95 31.11
CA GLU A 313 12.26 3.93 30.06
C GLU A 313 11.33 3.76 28.86
N MET A 314 11.20 2.55 28.29
CA MET A 314 10.35 2.35 27.12
C MET A 314 8.85 2.51 27.45
N ARG A 315 8.44 2.09 28.66
CA ARG A 315 7.05 2.22 29.13
C ARG A 315 6.54 3.64 29.12
N GLN A 316 7.40 4.64 29.37
CA GLN A 316 6.96 6.04 29.35
C GLN A 316 6.47 6.47 27.96
N HIS A 317 7.05 5.91 26.89
CA HIS A 317 6.67 6.22 25.52
C HIS A 317 5.40 5.46 25.12
N ILE A 318 5.20 4.22 25.61
CA ILE A 318 3.94 3.48 25.42
C ILE A 318 2.79 4.22 26.12
N ASP A 319 2.98 4.60 27.39
CA ASP A 319 1.99 5.37 28.16
C ASP A 319 1.65 6.72 27.48
N TRP A 320 2.63 7.33 26.80
CA TRP A 320 2.43 8.53 25.98
C TRP A 320 1.59 8.28 24.72
N VAL A 321 1.79 7.16 24.01
CA VAL A 321 1.01 6.83 22.79
C VAL A 321 -0.46 6.58 23.11
N ILE A 322 -0.75 5.90 24.22
CA ILE A 322 -2.12 5.59 24.64
C ILE A 322 -2.80 6.73 25.43
N ASP A 323 -2.12 7.88 25.54
CA ASP A 323 -2.58 9.07 26.26
C ASP A 323 -3.06 8.75 27.69
N LYS A 324 -2.26 7.98 28.42
CA LYS A 324 -2.62 7.56 29.77
C LYS A 324 -2.69 8.80 30.69
N PRO A 325 -3.80 9.01 31.42
CA PRO A 325 -3.96 10.18 32.26
C PRO A 325 -2.83 10.26 33.30
N LYS A 326 -2.07 11.36 33.30
CA LYS A 326 -1.04 11.63 34.31
C LYS A 326 -1.73 11.76 35.67
N GLY A 327 -1.53 10.77 36.55
CA GLY A 327 -2.06 10.79 37.93
C GLY A 327 -2.67 9.49 38.43
N LEU A 328 -2.89 8.48 37.58
CA LEU A 328 -3.29 7.15 38.04
C LEU A 328 -2.06 6.30 38.35
N VAL A 329 -1.70 6.28 39.63
CA VAL A 329 -0.81 5.28 40.23
C VAL A 329 -1.27 3.89 39.78
N SER A 330 -0.32 3.08 39.30
CA SER A 330 -0.45 1.66 39.00
C SER A 330 -1.51 0.96 39.87
N GLN A 331 -2.51 0.35 39.24
CA GLN A 331 -3.36 -0.66 39.89
C GLN A 331 -2.53 -1.92 40.16
N ARG A 332 -1.64 -1.86 41.15
CA ARG A 332 -1.33 -2.99 42.03
C ARG A 332 -2.23 -2.85 43.25
N LYS A 333 -3.50 -3.22 43.09
CA LYS A 333 -4.49 -3.53 44.15
C LYS A 333 -5.87 -3.75 43.51
N ILE A 334 -5.99 -4.74 42.63
CA ILE A 334 -7.32 -5.30 42.24
C ILE A 334 -7.31 -6.83 42.25
N PHE A 335 -6.16 -7.48 42.11
CA PHE A 335 -6.00 -8.88 42.48
C PHE A 335 -5.02 -8.96 43.65
N GLY A 336 -5.58 -8.99 44.86
CA GLY A 336 -4.87 -9.45 46.05
C GLY A 336 -4.56 -10.93 45.94
N ASP A 337 -3.64 -11.38 46.78
CA ASP A 337 -3.36 -12.79 47.03
C ASP A 337 -4.62 -13.65 47.21
#